data_AF-A0A930FHI2-F1
#
_entry.id   AF-A0A930FHI2-F1
#
_cell.length_a   1.000
_cell.length_b   1.000
_cell.length_c   1.000
_cell.angle_alpha   90.00
_cell.angle_beta   90.00
_cell.angle_gamma   90.00
#
_symmetry.space_group_name_H-M   'P 1'
#
loop_
_entity.id
_entity.type
_entity.pdbx_description
1 polymer ?
#
loop_
_entity_poly.entity_id
_entity_poly.type
_entity_poly.pdbx_seq_one_letter_code
_entity_poly.pdbx_strand_id
1 'polypeptide(L)'
;VIRLTVPQLTGDTRKEMTKKVDKMGEECKIQIRNIRRDAMSVVKKDKTMDEDTQKDCENEIQKLTDKYVKKIDDLAAAKSAEVLKV
;
A
#
# COMPACT_ATOMS: atom_id res chain seq x y z
N VAL A 1 7.17 34.48 -15.99
CA VAL A 1 7.26 33.10 -16.53
C VAL A 1 8.46 32.44 -15.87
N ILE A 2 8.24 31.41 -15.04
CA ILE A 2 9.32 30.69 -14.33
C ILE A 2 9.59 29.40 -15.12
N ARG A 3 10.81 29.23 -15.64
CA ARG A 3 11.24 27.99 -16.29
C ARG A 3 11.97 27.11 -15.28
N LEU A 4 11.37 25.99 -14.93
CA LEU A 4 12.01 24.92 -14.15
C LEU A 4 12.68 23.96 -15.13
N THR A 5 14.00 24.08 -15.29
CA THR A 5 14.81 23.06 -15.95
C THR A 5 15.01 21.92 -14.95
N VAL A 6 14.19 20.88 -15.07
CA VAL A 6 14.40 19.64 -14.31
C VAL A 6 15.61 18.94 -14.93
N PRO A 7 16.72 18.76 -14.19
CA PRO A 7 17.86 18.02 -14.71
C PRO A 7 17.41 16.60 -15.08
N GLN A 8 17.92 16.07 -16.19
CA GLN A 8 17.62 14.68 -16.56
C GLN A 8 18.10 13.77 -15.43
N LEU A 9 17.20 12.91 -14.95
CA LEU A 9 17.54 11.91 -13.95
C LEU A 9 18.70 11.06 -14.49
N THR A 10 19.90 11.25 -13.95
CA THR A 10 21.05 10.37 -14.21
C THR A 10 20.69 8.95 -13.79
N GLY A 11 21.29 7.93 -14.43
CA GLY A 11 20.98 6.53 -14.14
C GLY A 11 21.04 6.17 -12.64
N ASP A 12 21.88 6.85 -11.87
CA ASP A 12 22.00 6.68 -10.42
C ASP A 12 20.79 7.21 -9.65
N THR A 13 20.27 8.38 -10.01
CA THR A 13 19.03 8.92 -9.41
C THR A 13 17.81 8.06 -9.72
N ARG A 14 17.73 7.43 -10.91
CA ARG A 14 16.66 6.45 -11.21
C ARG A 14 16.76 5.20 -10.33
N LYS A 15 17.98 4.68 -10.10
CA LYS A 15 18.21 3.53 -9.20
C LYS A 15 17.87 3.83 -7.74
N GLU A 16 18.09 5.06 -7.28
CA GLU A 16 17.65 5.46 -5.93
C GLU A 16 16.13 5.58 -5.84
N MET A 17 15.48 6.08 -6.90
CA MET A 17 14.02 6.20 -6.95
C MET A 17 13.33 4.84 -6.96
N THR A 18 13.84 3.85 -7.69
CA THR A 18 13.30 2.48 -7.64
C THR A 18 13.45 1.87 -6.24
N LYS A 19 14.62 2.01 -5.60
CA LYS A 19 14.82 1.56 -4.21
C LYS A 19 13.86 2.22 -3.21
N LYS A 20 13.53 3.50 -3.39
CA LYS A 20 12.55 4.20 -2.56
C LYS A 20 11.13 3.68 -2.79
N VAL A 21 10.75 3.43 -4.04
CA VAL A 21 9.45 2.82 -4.39
C VAL A 21 9.31 1.44 -3.74
N ASP A 22 10.35 0.60 -3.82
CA ASP A 22 10.33 -0.74 -3.20
C ASP A 22 10.19 -0.65 -1.68
N LYS A 23 10.95 0.24 -1.03
CA LYS A 23 10.82 0.47 0.43
C LYS A 23 9.43 0.95 0.83
N MET A 24 8.86 1.90 0.09
CA MET A 24 7.51 2.41 0.34
C MET A 24 6.45 1.32 0.13
N GLY A 25 6.63 0.45 -0.86
CA GLY A 25 5.74 -0.70 -1.09
C GLY A 25 5.75 -1.69 0.08
N GLU A 26 6.93 -2.03 0.59
CA GLU A 26 7.07 -2.91 1.75
C GLU A 26 6.51 -2.28 3.03
N GLU A 27 6.78 -1.00 3.30
CA GLU A 27 6.19 -0.28 4.44
C GLU A 27 4.66 -0.24 4.37
N CYS A 28 4.09 0.02 3.19
CA CYS A 28 2.64 0.01 3.01
C CYS A 28 2.04 -1.40 3.24
N LYS A 29 2.71 -2.47 2.80
CA LYS A 29 2.29 -3.86 3.09
C LYS A 29 2.32 -4.16 4.59
N ILE A 30 3.35 -3.70 5.30
CA ILE A 30 3.47 -3.86 6.76
C ILE A 30 2.31 -3.13 7.46
N GLN A 31 2.04 -1.88 7.08
CA GLN A 31 0.93 -1.10 7.64
C GLN A 31 -0.43 -1.77 7.42
N ILE A 32 -0.70 -2.28 6.22
CA ILE A 32 -1.95 -3.00 5.95
C ILE A 32 -2.10 -4.24 6.84
N ARG A 33 -1.02 -5.00 7.05
CA ARG A 33 -1.07 -6.16 7.96
C ARG A 33 -1.36 -5.75 9.40
N ASN A 34 -0.79 -4.64 9.86
CA ASN A 34 -1.06 -4.10 11.19
C ASN A 34 -2.52 -3.65 11.32
N ILE A 35 -3.03 -2.88 10.36
CA ILE A 35 -4.43 -2.42 10.34
C ILE A 35 -5.39 -3.60 10.33
N ARG A 36 -5.12 -4.67 9.56
CA ARG A 36 -5.94 -5.89 9.58
C ARG A 36 -5.97 -6.52 10.98
N ARG A 37 -4.82 -6.59 11.66
CA ARG A 37 -4.69 -7.16 13.00
C ARG A 37 -5.45 -6.32 14.04
N ASP A 38 -5.31 -5.01 13.97
CA ASP A 38 -5.99 -4.09 14.87
C ASP A 38 -7.50 -4.11 14.65
N ALA A 39 -7.96 -4.07 13.39
CA ALA A 39 -9.37 -4.17 13.04
C ALA A 39 -10.00 -5.49 13.54
N MET A 40 -9.30 -6.62 13.38
CA MET A 40 -9.75 -7.92 13.88
C MET A 40 -9.76 -7.99 15.42
N SER A 41 -8.84 -7.27 16.09
CA SER A 41 -8.84 -7.16 17.54
C SER A 41 -10.00 -6.30 18.06
N VAL A 42 -10.38 -5.24 17.34
CA VAL A 42 -11.55 -4.40 17.66
C VAL A 42 -12.83 -5.21 17.52
N VAL A 43 -13.02 -5.89 16.38
CA VAL A 43 -14.20 -6.74 16.12
C VAL A 43 -14.37 -7.82 17.19
N LYS A 44 -13.27 -8.46 17.64
CA LYS A 44 -13.32 -9.44 18.74
C LYS A 44 -13.56 -8.85 20.13
N LYS A 45 -13.24 -7.57 20.36
CA LYS A 45 -13.43 -6.91 21.65
C LYS A 45 -14.83 -6.33 21.81
N ASP A 46 -15.50 -6.01 20.70
CA ASP A 46 -16.89 -5.58 20.73
C ASP A 46 -17.81 -6.75 21.08
N LYS A 47 -18.25 -6.78 22.34
CA LYS A 47 -19.21 -7.75 22.89
C LYS A 47 -20.67 -7.44 22.53
N THR A 48 -20.90 -6.39 21.74
CA THR A 48 -22.21 -5.89 21.30
C THR A 48 -22.58 -6.35 19.90
N MET A 49 -21.65 -6.96 19.16
CA MET A 49 -21.88 -7.45 17.80
C MET A 49 -22.34 -8.91 17.84
N ASP A 50 -23.35 -9.21 17.04
CA ASP A 50 -23.84 -10.58 16.82
C ASP A 50 -22.81 -11.40 16.03
N GLU A 51 -22.79 -12.74 16.19
CA GLU A 51 -21.78 -13.61 15.54
C GLU A 51 -21.78 -13.48 14.01
N ASP A 52 -22.95 -13.21 13.41
CA ASP A 52 -23.06 -12.96 11.98
C ASP A 52 -22.44 -11.62 11.57
N THR A 53 -22.60 -10.57 12.38
CA THR A 53 -22.01 -9.26 12.08
C THR A 53 -20.49 -9.27 12.24
N GLN A 54 -19.97 -10.04 13.21
CA GLN A 54 -18.52 -10.24 13.33
C GLN A 54 -17.94 -10.91 12.08
N LYS A 55 -18.57 -11.98 11.57
CA LYS A 55 -18.11 -12.66 10.35
C LYS A 55 -18.17 -11.75 9.13
N ASP A 56 -19.22 -10.96 9.00
CA ASP A 56 -19.33 -10.00 7.89
C ASP A 56 -18.26 -8.91 7.96
N CYS A 57 -17.98 -8.37 9.14
CA CYS A 57 -16.88 -7.43 9.34
C CYS A 57 -15.51 -8.06 9.04
N GLU A 58 -15.24 -9.28 9.48
CA GLU A 58 -13.99 -9.98 9.15
C GLU A 58 -13.84 -10.18 7.63
N ASN A 59 -14.93 -10.54 6.95
CA ASN A 59 -14.96 -10.69 5.50
C ASN A 59 -14.73 -9.36 4.76
N GLU A 60 -15.33 -8.27 5.20
CA GLU A 60 -15.09 -6.94 4.64
C GLU A 60 -13.66 -6.46 4.86
N ILE A 61 -13.13 -6.63 6.09
CA ILE A 61 -11.74 -6.30 6.42
C ILE A 61 -10.79 -7.08 5.51
N GLN A 62 -11.04 -8.37 5.29
CA GLN A 62 -10.22 -9.20 4.41
C GLN A 62 -10.31 -8.72 2.95
N LYS A 63 -11.52 -8.47 2.42
CA LYS A 63 -11.72 -7.92 1.07
C LYS A 63 -11.02 -6.57 0.86
N LEU A 64 -11.12 -5.66 1.83
CA LEU A 64 -10.47 -4.36 1.79
C LEU A 64 -8.94 -4.52 1.81
N THR A 65 -8.42 -5.34 2.72
CA THR A 65 -6.99 -5.66 2.82
C THR A 65 -6.47 -6.17 1.48
N ASP A 66 -7.10 -7.19 0.90
CA ASP A 66 -6.65 -7.79 -0.37
C ASP A 66 -6.73 -6.81 -1.54
N LYS A 67 -7.76 -5.95 -1.57
CA LYS A 67 -7.89 -4.90 -2.58
C LYS A 67 -6.77 -3.87 -2.50
N TYR A 68 -6.41 -3.44 -1.29
CA TYR A 68 -5.35 -2.45 -1.10
C TYR A 68 -3.96 -3.04 -1.31
N VAL A 69 -3.72 -4.30 -0.93
CA VAL A 69 -2.47 -5.02 -1.24
C VAL A 69 -2.25 -5.06 -2.76
N LYS A 70 -3.26 -5.47 -3.53
CA LYS A 70 -3.18 -5.47 -5.00
C LYS A 70 -2.91 -4.08 -5.57
N LYS A 71 -3.62 -3.06 -5.09
CA LYS A 71 -3.39 -1.67 -5.52
C LYS A 71 -1.97 -1.18 -5.25
N ILE A 72 -1.37 -1.56 -4.12
CA ILE A 72 0.01 -1.18 -3.79
C ILE A 72 1.00 -1.89 -4.72
N ASP A 73 0.80 -3.19 -4.98
CA ASP A 73 1.64 -3.92 -5.93
C ASP A 73 1.53 -3.33 -7.33
N ASP A 74 0.32 -3.02 -7.81
CA ASP A 74 0.10 -2.39 -9.11
C ASP A 74 0.73 -0.99 -9.18
N LEU A 75 0.59 -0.17 -8.13
CA LEU A 75 1.19 1.17 -8.06
C LEU A 75 2.72 1.12 -7.99
N ALA A 76 3.28 0.20 -7.21
CA ALA A 76 4.73 0.02 -7.11
C ALA A 76 5.31 -0.46 -8.45
N ALA A 77 4.63 -1.40 -9.13
CA ALA A 77 5.00 -1.86 -10.46
C ALA A 77 4.86 -0.76 -11.52
N ALA A 78 3.78 0.02 -11.50
CA ALA A 78 3.59 1.14 -12.42
C ALA A 78 4.65 2.23 -12.21
N LYS A 79 4.96 2.56 -10.94
CA LYS A 79 5.94 3.60 -10.62
C LYS A 79 7.38 3.15 -10.92
N SER A 80 7.71 1.88 -10.69
CA SER A 80 9.02 1.35 -11.09
C SER A 80 9.16 1.33 -12.62
N ALA A 81 8.11 0.96 -13.34
CA ALA A 81 8.08 0.98 -14.80
C ALA A 81 8.19 2.42 -15.38
N GLU A 82 7.54 3.42 -14.77
CA GLU A 82 7.70 4.83 -15.13
C GLU A 82 9.12 5.35 -14.86
N VAL A 83 9.73 4.96 -13.74
CA VAL A 83 11.09 5.37 -13.39
C VAL A 83 12.13 4.73 -14.33
N LEU A 84 11.85 3.53 -14.84
CA LEU A 84 12.69 2.82 -15.80
C LEU A 84 12.44 3.22 -17.26
N LYS A 85 11.23 3.64 -17.62
CA LYS A 85 10.92 4.12 -18.98
C LYS A 85 11.65 5.44 -19.24
N VAL A 86 12.35 5.45 -20.37
CA VAL A 86 12.96 6.63 -21.01
C VAL A 86 11.91 7.33 -21.85
#